data_AF-A0A3B7R3E1-F1
#
_entry.id   AF-A0A3B7R3E1-F1
#
_cell.length_a   1.000
_cell.length_b   1.000
_cell.length_c   1.000
_cell.angle_alpha   90.00
_cell.angle_beta   90.00
_cell.angle_gamma   90.00
#
_symmetry.space_group_name_H-M   'P 1'
#
loop_
_entity.id
_entity.type
_entity.pdbx_description
1 polymer ?
#
loop_
_entity_poly.entity_id
_entity_poly.type
_entity_poly.pdbx_seq_one_letter_code
_entity_poly.pdbx_strand_id
1 'polypeptide(L)'
;MHELINLAKIVTNRRLSTLPLVDFAEGHASKSREEELLELLVSGESLTNLQVAKRLYQSTSANSMAALRKLKQRLQEKLLNHLFFLDHTDLRHPAFRRYEQQCLDLLYQATMLWRESERVLLPQLLRKVVRLAASGEFTQQEISAWEMLRTLYAESNDYTQYQHCVKQLAKLYETLAVEREAQRINWDAKMKLVRSVVARRRLLQELPGIISKLESLYKQVPTYNVYDPLLKMRLMQQELSGNFEEIIRITTAAENLFAAGKLNPKRFDSRFTKFYSMYAHLRARRITEGLALAEGYLEAFHRSNNNWFAFLELYYLLAMHDGDYAQAGILLRRMQQNPFVTKIPLPAQQRWELMQAYLFFVRPAEARLRPLQFAQLVQRIPDHSRDKQGYNVAILILQFLHYLREGNKEALLARLEGLRKYEKAHLREASTLRSRLMFRLLQLTVKENFEPEASEKKGQALLARLRDTPPPGEAFAEIEIIPYENLWAQALGLLRELHAQQSN
;
A
#
# COMPACT_ATOMS: atom_id res chain seq x y z
N MET A 1 19.20 -16.68 -9.81
CA MET A 1 18.52 -16.20 -11.06
C MET A 1 17.52 -15.11 -10.70
N HIS A 2 16.57 -15.38 -9.80
CA HIS A 2 15.54 -14.40 -9.43
C HIS A 2 16.11 -13.05 -8.92
N GLU A 3 17.13 -13.08 -8.06
CA GLU A 3 17.81 -11.87 -7.56
C GLU A 3 18.43 -11.04 -8.69
N LEU A 4 19.14 -11.68 -9.62
CA LEU A 4 19.75 -11.02 -10.78
C LEU A 4 18.71 -10.44 -11.74
N ILE A 5 17.59 -11.14 -11.94
CA ILE A 5 16.44 -10.63 -12.72
C ILE A 5 15.86 -9.38 -12.05
N ASN A 6 15.72 -9.38 -10.72
CA ASN A 6 15.20 -8.22 -9.99
C ASN A 6 16.15 -7.02 -10.10
N LEU A 7 17.45 -7.25 -9.94
CA LEU A 7 18.47 -6.20 -10.11
C LEU A 7 18.48 -5.65 -11.55
N ALA A 8 18.45 -6.53 -12.56
CA ALA A 8 18.36 -6.15 -13.96
C ALA A 8 17.12 -5.27 -14.23
N LYS A 9 15.95 -5.65 -13.71
CA LYS A 9 14.72 -4.85 -13.82
C LYS A 9 14.81 -3.49 -13.11
N ILE A 10 15.47 -3.42 -11.94
CA ILE A 10 15.66 -2.13 -11.24
C ILE A 10 16.47 -1.19 -12.13
N VAL A 11 17.60 -1.66 -12.65
CA VAL A 11 18.50 -0.87 -13.49
C VAL A 11 17.81 -0.48 -14.80
N THR A 12 17.20 -1.41 -15.53
CA THR A 12 16.63 -1.09 -16.85
C THR A 12 15.41 -0.16 -16.78
N ASN A 13 14.60 -0.27 -15.73
CA ASN A 13 13.40 0.59 -15.58
C ASN A 13 13.71 1.99 -15.04
N ARG A 14 14.90 2.19 -14.46
CA ARG A 14 15.22 3.41 -13.72
C ARG A 14 16.58 4.02 -14.08
N ARG A 15 17.38 3.45 -14.98
CA ARG A 15 18.64 4.07 -15.40
C ARG A 15 18.39 5.44 -16.03
N LEU A 16 19.34 6.35 -15.85
CA LEU A 16 19.39 7.59 -16.61
C LEU A 16 19.50 7.26 -18.12
N SER A 17 18.79 8.03 -18.95
CA SER A 17 18.87 7.92 -20.42
C SER A 17 20.24 8.33 -20.94
N THR A 18 20.90 9.26 -20.24
CA THR A 18 22.23 9.76 -20.54
C THR A 18 23.10 9.63 -19.29
N LEU A 19 24.19 8.87 -19.38
CA LEU A 19 25.10 8.71 -18.25
C LEU A 19 25.96 9.99 -18.08
N PRO A 20 26.09 10.53 -16.86
CA PRO A 20 26.89 11.71 -16.57
C PRO A 20 28.37 11.34 -16.40
N LEU A 21 28.91 10.58 -17.35
CA LEU A 21 30.31 10.14 -17.37
C LEU A 21 31.03 10.80 -18.54
N VAL A 22 32.28 11.17 -18.33
CA VAL A 22 33.17 11.55 -19.43
C VAL A 22 33.58 10.26 -20.15
N ASP A 23 33.39 10.23 -21.47
CA ASP A 23 33.74 9.06 -22.26
C ASP A 23 35.24 9.06 -22.53
N PHE A 24 35.96 8.15 -21.88
CA PHE A 24 37.42 7.99 -22.03
C PHE A 24 37.79 6.81 -22.95
N ALA A 25 36.82 6.11 -23.54
CA ALA A 25 37.05 4.95 -24.40
C ALA A 25 36.20 4.99 -25.69
N GLU A 26 36.81 4.69 -26.83
CA GLU A 26 36.10 4.59 -28.11
C GLU A 26 35.15 3.38 -28.14
N GLY A 27 33.92 3.61 -28.60
CA GLY A 27 32.84 2.63 -28.56
C GLY A 27 33.12 1.36 -29.37
N HIS A 28 32.90 0.20 -28.74
CA HIS A 28 32.83 -1.06 -29.46
C HIS A 28 31.46 -1.21 -30.16
N ALA A 29 31.49 -1.52 -31.46
CA ALA A 29 30.30 -1.66 -32.30
C ALA A 29 29.54 -2.98 -32.12
N SER A 30 30.02 -3.92 -31.31
CA SER A 30 29.40 -5.24 -31.09
C SER A 30 28.78 -5.36 -29.70
N LYS A 31 27.56 -5.93 -29.63
CA LYS A 31 26.88 -6.21 -28.37
C LYS A 31 27.71 -7.16 -27.51
N SER A 32 27.93 -6.82 -26.24
CA SER A 32 28.63 -7.70 -25.32
C SER A 32 27.74 -8.89 -24.90
N ARG A 33 28.35 -10.02 -24.50
CA ARG A 33 27.60 -11.18 -23.97
C ARG A 33 26.85 -10.84 -22.68
N GLU A 34 27.29 -9.83 -21.95
CA GLU A 34 26.59 -9.24 -20.82
C GLU A 34 25.29 -8.55 -21.23
N GLU A 35 25.28 -7.82 -22.35
CA GLU A 35 24.07 -7.20 -22.91
C GLU A 35 23.07 -8.26 -23.38
N GLU A 36 23.55 -9.31 -24.07
CA GLU A 36 22.70 -10.43 -24.49
C GLU A 36 22.06 -11.15 -23.28
N LEU A 37 22.84 -11.38 -22.22
CA LEU A 37 22.30 -11.94 -20.98
C LEU A 37 21.30 -10.99 -20.32
N LEU A 38 21.56 -9.69 -20.32
CA LEU A 38 20.65 -8.69 -19.75
C LEU A 38 19.30 -8.68 -20.49
N GLU A 39 19.30 -8.70 -21.82
CA GLU A 39 18.09 -8.78 -22.65
C GLU A 39 17.28 -10.04 -22.33
N LEU A 40 17.95 -11.20 -22.21
CA LEU A 40 17.32 -12.46 -21.81
C LEU A 40 16.72 -12.43 -20.40
N LEU A 41 17.30 -11.68 -19.46
CA LEU A 41 16.77 -11.57 -18.09
C LEU A 41 15.57 -10.62 -17.99
N VAL A 42 15.50 -9.63 -18.88
CA VAL A 42 14.45 -8.59 -18.88
C VAL A 42 13.25 -8.99 -19.75
N SER A 43 13.43 -9.88 -20.73
CA SER A 43 12.36 -10.36 -21.63
C SER A 43 11.19 -11.05 -20.91
N GLY A 44 11.37 -11.46 -19.65
CA GLY A 44 10.32 -12.05 -18.83
C GLY A 44 10.11 -13.54 -19.02
N GLU A 45 10.92 -14.20 -19.85
CA GLU A 45 10.91 -15.66 -19.99
C GLU A 45 11.48 -16.34 -18.74
N SER A 46 10.76 -17.30 -18.16
CA SER A 46 11.24 -18.12 -17.04
C SER A 46 12.24 -19.17 -17.53
N LEU A 47 13.45 -18.73 -17.88
CA LEU A 47 14.51 -19.60 -18.39
C LEU A 47 15.26 -20.30 -17.25
N THR A 48 15.55 -21.58 -17.44
CA THR A 48 16.48 -22.32 -16.58
C THR A 48 17.93 -21.99 -16.93
N ASN A 49 18.86 -22.26 -16.00
CA ASN A 49 20.29 -22.05 -16.26
C ASN A 49 20.78 -22.83 -17.50
N LEU A 50 20.24 -24.02 -17.74
CA LEU A 50 20.57 -24.85 -18.89
C LEU A 50 20.08 -24.21 -20.20
N GLN A 51 18.87 -23.65 -20.20
CA GLN A 51 18.32 -22.95 -21.37
C GLN A 51 19.13 -21.68 -21.69
N VAL A 52 19.54 -20.92 -20.67
CA VAL A 52 20.40 -19.74 -20.87
C VAL A 52 21.79 -20.15 -21.40
N ALA A 53 22.39 -21.21 -20.86
CA ALA A 53 23.69 -21.71 -21.35
C ALA A 53 23.60 -22.18 -22.81
N LYS A 54 22.55 -22.91 -23.17
CA LYS A 54 22.29 -23.35 -24.54
C LYS A 54 22.10 -22.17 -25.49
N ARG A 55 21.42 -21.09 -25.09
CA ARG A 55 21.22 -19.90 -25.93
C ARG A 55 22.51 -19.08 -26.12
N LEU A 56 23.30 -18.87 -25.06
CA LEU A 56 24.48 -17.99 -25.11
C LEU A 56 25.76 -18.69 -25.59
N TYR A 57 25.91 -19.98 -25.30
CA TYR A 57 27.14 -20.73 -25.59
C TYR A 57 26.91 -21.89 -26.57
N GLN A 58 25.68 -22.10 -27.05
CA GLN A 58 25.30 -23.21 -27.92
C GLN A 58 25.62 -24.60 -27.33
N SER A 59 25.86 -24.67 -26.01
CA SER A 59 26.30 -25.88 -25.30
C SER A 59 25.84 -25.88 -23.86
N THR A 60 25.61 -27.08 -23.32
CA THR A 60 25.23 -27.35 -21.92
C THR A 60 26.33 -28.06 -21.14
N SER A 61 27.56 -28.08 -21.68
CA SER A 61 28.72 -28.70 -21.04
C SER A 61 29.06 -28.07 -19.68
N ALA A 62 29.79 -28.81 -18.84
CA ALA A 62 30.28 -28.30 -17.55
C ALA A 62 31.07 -26.98 -17.70
N ASN A 63 31.84 -26.84 -18.79
CA ASN A 63 32.59 -25.63 -19.13
C ASN A 63 31.66 -24.46 -19.47
N SER A 64 30.60 -24.69 -20.26
CA SER A 64 29.60 -23.66 -20.59
C SER A 64 28.81 -23.21 -19.37
N MET A 65 28.51 -24.13 -18.46
CA MET A 65 27.87 -23.83 -17.17
C MET A 65 28.79 -23.03 -16.24
N ALA A 66 30.09 -23.35 -16.21
CA ALA A 66 31.07 -22.56 -15.47
C ALA A 66 31.25 -21.15 -16.06
N ALA A 67 31.27 -21.03 -17.39
CA ALA A 67 31.31 -19.74 -18.08
C ALA A 67 30.07 -18.89 -17.79
N LEU A 68 28.87 -19.49 -17.79
CA LEU A 68 27.63 -18.80 -17.41
C LEU A 68 27.66 -18.29 -15.97
N ARG A 69 28.23 -19.04 -15.02
CA ARG A 69 28.39 -18.55 -13.63
C ARG A 69 29.26 -17.30 -13.56
N LYS A 70 30.41 -17.30 -14.25
CA LYS A 70 31.30 -16.13 -14.34
C LYS A 70 30.61 -14.96 -15.04
N LEU A 71 29.87 -15.21 -16.11
CA LEU A 71 29.12 -14.18 -16.83
C LEU A 71 28.06 -13.52 -15.93
N LYS A 72 27.32 -14.32 -15.15
CA LYS A 72 26.33 -13.80 -14.18
C LYS A 72 26.96 -12.94 -13.11
N GLN A 73 28.10 -13.36 -12.56
CA GLN A 73 28.82 -12.58 -11.57
C GLN A 73 29.27 -11.24 -12.14
N ARG A 74 29.91 -11.23 -13.31
CA ARG A 74 30.33 -9.98 -13.98
C ARG A 74 29.15 -9.06 -14.30
N LEU A 75 28.04 -9.62 -14.78
CA LEU A 75 26.83 -8.84 -15.03
C LEU A 75 26.26 -8.26 -13.73
N GLN A 76 26.24 -9.05 -12.65
CA GLN A 76 25.79 -8.58 -11.33
C GLN A 76 26.63 -7.40 -10.85
N GLU A 77 27.96 -7.50 -10.93
CA GLU A 77 28.89 -6.42 -10.56
C GLU A 77 28.63 -5.16 -11.40
N LYS A 78 28.49 -5.28 -12.73
CA LYS A 78 28.14 -4.17 -13.63
C LYS A 78 26.80 -3.54 -13.28
N LEU A 79 25.77 -4.36 -12.99
CA LEU A 79 24.45 -3.86 -12.60
C LEU A 79 24.45 -3.17 -11.24
N LEU A 80 25.26 -3.64 -10.28
CA LEU A 80 25.44 -2.96 -9.00
C LEU A 80 26.09 -1.58 -9.21
N ASN A 81 27.07 -1.47 -10.10
CA ASN A 81 27.66 -0.18 -10.48
C ASN A 81 26.63 0.75 -11.15
N HIS A 82 25.69 0.20 -11.92
CA HIS A 82 24.61 0.99 -12.50
C HIS A 82 23.65 1.59 -11.46
N LEU A 83 23.63 1.11 -10.21
CA LEU A 83 22.77 1.68 -9.16
C LEU A 83 23.15 3.13 -8.80
N PHE A 84 24.38 3.56 -9.09
CA PHE A 84 24.80 4.97 -8.93
C PHE A 84 24.20 5.90 -9.99
N PHE A 85 23.58 5.36 -11.05
CA PHE A 85 23.06 6.12 -12.18
C PHE A 85 21.56 5.88 -12.38
N LEU A 86 20.83 5.67 -11.28
CA LEU A 86 19.38 5.62 -11.32
C LEU A 86 18.80 7.04 -11.38
N ASP A 87 17.65 7.16 -12.04
CA ASP A 87 16.82 8.35 -12.02
C ASP A 87 16.02 8.38 -10.70
N HIS A 88 16.28 9.44 -9.94
CA HIS A 88 15.64 9.75 -8.67
C HIS A 88 14.61 10.88 -8.80
N THR A 89 14.37 11.41 -10.01
CA THR A 89 13.37 12.45 -10.28
C THR A 89 11.96 11.90 -10.54
N ASP A 90 11.87 10.58 -10.61
CA ASP A 90 10.63 9.84 -10.83
C ASP A 90 9.56 10.13 -9.76
N LEU A 91 8.46 10.75 -10.22
CA LEU A 91 7.30 11.15 -9.40
C LEU A 91 6.58 9.96 -8.73
N ARG A 92 6.85 8.72 -9.17
CA ARG A 92 6.34 7.49 -8.54
C ARG A 92 6.87 7.31 -7.12
N HIS A 93 8.01 7.91 -6.80
CA HIS A 93 8.66 7.79 -5.50
C HIS A 93 8.36 8.98 -4.58
N PRO A 94 8.50 8.83 -3.26
CA PRO A 94 8.49 9.97 -2.33
C PRO A 94 9.59 10.97 -2.65
N ALA A 95 9.22 12.26 -2.68
CA ALA A 95 10.13 13.35 -3.00
C ALA A 95 11.37 13.36 -2.11
N PHE A 96 11.23 12.96 -0.82
CA PHE A 96 12.34 12.88 0.11
C PHE A 96 13.47 11.97 -0.38
N ARG A 97 13.16 10.87 -1.09
CA ARG A 97 14.17 9.92 -1.57
C ARG A 97 15.15 10.56 -2.52
N ARG A 98 14.69 11.50 -3.36
CA ARG A 98 15.54 12.24 -4.28
C ARG A 98 16.58 13.07 -3.54
N TYR A 99 16.12 13.85 -2.56
CA TYR A 99 16.99 14.74 -1.79
C TYR A 99 17.93 13.96 -0.88
N GLU A 100 17.44 12.89 -0.25
CA GLU A 100 18.26 12.00 0.57
C GLU A 100 19.36 11.34 -0.26
N GLN A 101 19.01 10.79 -1.42
CA GLN A 101 19.99 10.21 -2.34
C GLN A 101 21.03 11.24 -2.76
N GLN A 102 20.61 12.45 -3.13
CA GLN A 102 21.54 13.50 -3.49
C GLN A 102 22.52 13.84 -2.36
N CYS A 103 22.09 13.83 -1.09
CA CYS A 103 23.02 13.95 0.04
C CYS A 103 24.03 12.80 0.09
N LEU A 104 23.57 11.56 -0.12
CA LEU A 104 24.43 10.37 -0.12
C LEU A 104 25.47 10.40 -1.25
N ASP A 105 25.05 10.79 -2.46
CA ASP A 105 25.93 10.90 -3.63
C ASP A 105 27.03 11.95 -3.39
N LEU A 106 26.65 13.12 -2.88
CA LEU A 106 27.59 14.19 -2.55
C LEU A 106 28.55 13.79 -1.41
N LEU A 107 28.07 13.05 -0.40
CA LEU A 107 28.92 12.53 0.68
C LEU A 107 29.91 11.48 0.16
N TYR A 108 29.48 10.62 -0.77
CA TYR A 108 30.36 9.66 -1.42
C TYR A 108 31.46 10.39 -2.21
N GLN A 109 31.09 11.37 -3.05
CA GLN A 109 32.03 12.22 -3.77
C GLN A 109 33.01 12.94 -2.82
N ALA A 110 32.50 13.51 -1.73
CA ALA A 110 33.33 14.16 -0.71
C ALA A 110 34.31 13.16 -0.06
N THR A 111 33.87 11.94 0.19
CA THR A 111 34.74 10.88 0.73
C THR A 111 35.85 10.50 -0.24
N MET A 112 35.56 10.44 -1.55
CA MET A 112 36.58 10.18 -2.56
C MET A 112 37.58 11.34 -2.66
N LEU A 113 37.10 12.59 -2.75
CA LEU A 113 37.96 13.78 -2.76
C LEU A 113 38.86 13.86 -1.52
N TRP A 114 38.32 13.54 -0.34
CA TRP A 114 39.08 13.46 0.90
C TRP A 114 40.25 12.48 0.79
N ARG A 115 40.01 11.28 0.26
CA ARG A 115 41.03 10.23 0.12
C ARG A 115 42.13 10.61 -0.87
N GLU A 116 41.76 11.33 -1.92
CA GLU A 116 42.69 11.91 -2.89
C GLU A 116 43.36 13.20 -2.39
N SER A 117 43.19 13.54 -1.10
CA SER A 117 43.78 14.73 -0.46
C SER A 117 43.39 16.05 -1.11
N GLU A 118 42.24 16.12 -1.78
CA GLU A 118 41.71 17.37 -2.35
C GLU A 118 41.14 18.26 -1.23
N ARG A 119 41.57 19.53 -1.17
CA ARG A 119 41.26 20.43 -0.03
C ARG A 119 40.50 21.71 -0.41
N VAL A 120 40.29 22.00 -1.69
CA VAL A 120 39.67 23.24 -2.18
C VAL A 120 38.20 23.02 -2.53
N LEU A 121 37.89 21.99 -3.32
CA LEU A 121 36.54 21.64 -3.74
C LEU A 121 35.77 20.93 -2.64
N LEU A 122 36.43 20.05 -1.88
CA LEU A 122 35.88 19.27 -0.78
C LEU A 122 35.04 20.11 0.22
N PRO A 123 35.54 21.20 0.83
CA PRO A 123 34.73 22.00 1.75
C PRO A 123 33.54 22.68 1.06
N GLN A 124 33.63 23.01 -0.24
CA GLN A 124 32.49 23.56 -0.99
C GLN A 124 31.40 22.52 -1.18
N LEU A 125 31.80 21.28 -1.49
CA LEU A 125 30.91 20.15 -1.66
C LEU A 125 30.23 19.78 -0.32
N LEU A 126 30.99 19.71 0.77
CA LEU A 126 30.47 19.45 2.10
C LEU A 126 29.46 20.52 2.56
N ARG A 127 29.73 21.82 2.29
CA ARG A 127 28.76 22.89 2.56
C ARG A 127 27.48 22.75 1.72
N LYS A 128 27.57 22.21 0.50
CA LYS A 128 26.39 21.86 -0.30
C LYS A 128 25.59 20.73 0.34
N VAL A 129 26.25 19.70 0.87
CA VAL A 129 25.59 18.64 1.66
C VAL A 129 24.89 19.23 2.87
N VAL A 130 25.57 20.04 3.68
CA VAL A 130 24.99 20.67 4.88
C VAL A 130 23.71 21.44 4.53
N ARG A 131 23.74 22.32 3.52
CA ARG A 131 22.55 23.09 3.11
C ARG A 131 21.41 22.19 2.67
N LEU A 132 21.69 21.16 1.88
CA LEU A 132 20.68 20.24 1.39
C LEU A 132 20.10 19.39 2.53
N ALA A 133 20.96 18.85 3.38
CA ALA A 133 20.61 18.01 4.52
C ALA A 133 19.76 18.79 5.54
N ALA A 134 20.19 19.99 5.93
CA ALA A 134 19.45 20.86 6.85
C ALA A 134 18.06 21.21 6.31
N SER A 135 17.97 21.63 5.04
CA SER A 135 16.69 21.99 4.42
C SER A 135 15.70 20.82 4.30
N GLY A 136 16.21 19.58 4.33
CA GLY A 136 15.40 18.37 4.27
C GLY A 136 15.35 17.58 5.58
N GLU A 137 15.91 18.11 6.68
CA GLU A 137 15.98 17.41 7.98
C GLU A 137 16.60 16.00 7.88
N PHE A 138 17.66 15.88 7.07
CA PHE A 138 18.48 14.67 6.95
C PHE A 138 19.63 14.73 7.97
N THR A 139 19.28 14.73 9.25
CA THR A 139 20.19 15.01 10.39
C THR A 139 21.46 14.16 10.36
N GLN A 140 21.35 12.87 10.03
CA GLN A 140 22.50 11.96 9.97
C GLN A 140 23.50 12.37 8.88
N GLN A 141 23.02 12.73 7.69
CA GLN A 141 23.85 13.18 6.58
C GLN A 141 24.45 14.57 6.86
N GLU A 142 23.71 15.44 7.56
CA GLU A 142 24.22 16.73 8.00
C GLU A 142 25.39 16.56 8.99
N ILE A 143 25.25 15.66 9.97
CA ILE A 143 26.32 15.29 10.91
C ILE A 143 27.55 14.78 10.16
N SER A 144 27.38 13.84 9.23
CA SER A 144 28.52 13.31 8.47
C SER A 144 29.28 14.40 7.71
N ALA A 145 28.58 15.37 7.12
CA ALA A 145 29.23 16.48 6.45
C ALA A 145 29.99 17.41 7.43
N TRP A 146 29.39 17.72 8.58
CA TRP A 146 30.01 18.54 9.62
C TRP A 146 31.20 17.86 10.29
N GLU A 147 31.16 16.54 10.49
CA GLU A 147 32.29 15.76 11.02
C GLU A 147 33.48 15.84 10.08
N MET A 148 33.27 15.69 8.77
CA MET A 148 34.33 15.85 7.77
C MET A 148 34.86 17.28 7.74
N LEU A 149 33.99 18.30 7.75
CA LEU A 149 34.42 19.70 7.81
C LEU A 149 35.25 20.00 9.06
N ARG A 150 34.82 19.50 10.24
CA ARG A 150 35.56 19.65 11.49
C ARG A 150 36.97 19.09 11.38
N THR A 151 37.12 17.87 10.82
CA THR A 151 38.43 17.25 10.63
C THR A 151 39.29 18.08 9.68
N LEU A 152 38.72 18.58 8.57
CA LEU A 152 39.45 19.41 7.60
C LEU A 152 39.98 20.69 8.24
N TYR A 153 39.13 21.37 9.02
CA TYR A 153 39.52 22.62 9.68
C TYR A 153 40.49 22.40 10.84
N ALA A 154 40.43 21.25 11.52
CA ALA A 154 41.45 20.88 12.50
C ALA A 154 42.81 20.63 11.83
N GLU A 155 42.83 19.91 10.71
CA GLU A 155 44.04 19.63 9.93
C GLU A 155 44.64 20.91 9.31
N SER A 156 43.81 21.86 8.89
CA SER A 156 44.26 23.16 8.35
C SER A 156 44.51 24.22 9.42
N ASN A 157 44.35 23.87 10.71
CA ASN A 157 44.45 24.78 11.86
C ASN A 157 43.55 26.04 11.77
N ASP A 158 42.38 25.93 11.13
CA ASP A 158 41.35 26.98 11.12
C ASP A 158 40.47 26.85 12.36
N TYR A 159 40.93 27.44 13.46
CA TYR A 159 40.27 27.34 14.76
C TYR A 159 38.84 27.90 14.76
N THR A 160 38.58 28.97 14.01
CA THR A 160 37.26 29.61 13.98
C THR A 160 36.22 28.70 13.33
N GLN A 161 36.54 28.14 12.17
CA GLN A 161 35.64 27.22 11.48
C GLN A 161 35.51 25.89 12.24
N TYR A 162 36.60 25.42 12.87
CA TYR A 162 36.56 24.26 13.75
C TYR A 162 35.55 24.44 14.90
N GLN A 163 35.62 25.55 15.64
CA GLN A 163 34.69 25.85 16.74
C GLN A 163 33.25 25.96 16.24
N HIS A 164 33.04 26.53 15.06
CA HIS A 164 31.73 26.56 14.43
C HIS A 164 31.20 25.13 14.19
N CYS A 165 32.01 24.23 13.62
CA CYS A 165 31.62 22.84 13.41
C CYS A 165 31.29 22.12 14.72
N VAL A 166 32.10 22.31 15.77
CA VAL A 166 31.85 21.72 17.10
C VAL A 166 30.48 22.14 17.65
N LYS A 167 30.15 23.43 17.54
CA LYS A 167 28.85 23.95 17.99
C LYS A 167 27.68 23.37 17.19
N GLN A 168 27.81 23.27 15.87
CA GLN A 168 26.75 22.67 15.03
C GLN A 168 26.56 21.18 15.34
N LEU A 169 27.67 20.43 15.48
CA LEU A 169 27.62 19.00 15.81
C LEU A 169 26.96 18.73 17.15
N ALA A 170 27.27 19.52 18.19
CA ALA A 170 26.63 19.38 19.51
C ALA A 170 25.10 19.44 19.40
N LYS A 171 24.56 20.47 18.72
CA LYS A 171 23.12 20.61 18.49
C LYS A 171 22.53 19.46 17.67
N LEU A 172 23.24 19.01 16.63
CA LEU A 172 22.77 17.94 15.76
C LEU A 172 22.76 16.58 16.46
N TYR A 173 23.74 16.29 17.33
CA TYR A 173 23.73 15.05 18.12
C TYR A 173 22.56 15.01 19.10
N GLU A 174 22.25 16.12 19.77
CA GLU A 174 21.05 16.22 20.62
C GLU A 174 19.76 16.00 19.81
N THR A 175 19.67 16.63 18.64
CA THR A 175 18.55 16.46 17.70
C THR A 175 18.42 14.99 17.30
N LEU A 176 19.50 14.36 16.85
CA LEU A 176 19.52 12.98 16.38
C LEU A 176 19.15 11.99 17.49
N ALA A 177 19.55 12.25 18.74
CA ALA A 177 19.19 11.40 19.87
C ALA A 177 17.67 11.37 20.09
N VAL A 178 17.01 12.53 20.04
CA VAL A 178 15.54 12.65 20.14
C VAL A 178 14.85 11.99 18.94
N GLU A 179 15.34 12.23 17.72
CA GLU A 179 14.80 11.61 16.51
C GLU A 179 14.90 10.08 16.54
N ARG A 180 16.04 9.54 16.98
CA ARG A 180 16.24 8.09 17.11
C ARG A 180 15.31 7.47 18.15
N GLU A 181 15.07 8.15 19.26
CA GLU A 181 14.10 7.68 20.26
C GLU A 181 12.68 7.65 19.68
N ALA A 182 12.27 8.69 18.95
CA ALA A 182 10.96 8.71 18.27
C ALA A 182 10.82 7.57 17.25
N GLN A 183 11.87 7.30 16.46
CA GLN A 183 11.87 6.19 15.50
C GLN A 183 11.85 4.82 16.18
N ARG A 184 12.60 4.65 17.28
CA ARG A 184 12.57 3.42 18.08
C ARG A 184 11.17 3.11 18.60
N ILE A 185 10.49 4.11 19.18
CA ILE A 185 9.10 4.00 19.64
C ILE A 185 8.18 3.52 18.51
N ASN A 186 8.29 4.12 17.32
CA ASN A 186 7.52 3.75 16.14
C ASN A 186 7.78 2.30 15.68
N TRP A 187 9.04 1.88 15.63
CA TRP A 187 9.40 0.51 15.26
C TRP A 187 8.90 -0.51 16.29
N ASP A 188 9.03 -0.23 17.58
CA ASP A 188 8.52 -1.10 18.65
C ASP A 188 7.00 -1.28 18.55
N ALA A 189 6.26 -0.20 18.31
CA ALA A 189 4.81 -0.25 18.09
C ALA A 189 4.45 -1.06 16.83
N LYS A 190 5.15 -0.84 15.71
CA LYS A 190 4.95 -1.62 14.48
C LYS A 190 5.22 -3.11 14.67
N MET A 191 6.28 -3.46 15.40
CA MET A 191 6.60 -4.87 15.69
C MET A 191 5.54 -5.53 16.57
N LYS A 192 4.91 -4.79 17.49
CA LYS A 192 3.77 -5.27 18.28
C LYS A 192 2.51 -5.44 17.43
N LEU A 193 2.29 -4.57 16.44
CA LEU A 193 1.10 -4.59 15.57
C LEU A 193 1.00 -5.87 14.72
N VAL A 194 2.13 -6.36 14.19
CA VAL A 194 2.17 -7.55 13.32
C VAL A 194 1.93 -8.87 14.09
N ARG A 195 1.95 -8.84 15.42
CA ARG A 195 1.74 -10.02 16.28
C ARG A 195 0.25 -10.38 16.44
N SER A 196 -0.08 -11.11 17.50
CA SER A 196 -1.42 -11.61 17.79
C SER A 196 -2.42 -10.50 18.14
N VAL A 197 -3.72 -10.84 18.06
CA VAL A 197 -4.83 -9.97 18.52
C VAL A 197 -4.61 -9.50 19.97
N VAL A 198 -4.11 -10.38 20.84
CA VAL A 198 -3.77 -10.05 22.24
C VAL A 198 -2.69 -8.96 22.30
N ALA A 199 -1.65 -9.05 21.47
CA ALA A 199 -0.59 -8.04 21.42
C ALA A 199 -1.12 -6.68 20.94
N ARG A 200 -2.05 -6.67 19.98
CA ARG A 200 -2.70 -5.44 19.49
C ARG A 200 -3.56 -4.77 20.56
N ARG A 201 -4.33 -5.55 21.33
CA ARG A 201 -5.13 -5.03 22.46
C ARG A 201 -4.25 -4.40 23.53
N ARG A 202 -3.14 -5.05 23.87
CA ARG A 202 -2.16 -4.49 24.81
C ARG A 202 -1.53 -3.21 24.25
N LEU A 203 -1.14 -3.20 22.98
CA LEU A 203 -0.60 -1.99 22.34
C LEU A 203 -1.61 -0.84 22.40
N LEU A 204 -2.89 -1.08 22.13
CA LEU A 204 -3.93 -0.05 22.22
C LEU A 204 -4.00 0.61 23.61
N GLN A 205 -3.78 -0.16 24.69
CA GLN A 205 -3.71 0.38 26.06
C GLN A 205 -2.44 1.21 26.31
N GLU A 206 -1.33 0.88 25.65
CA GLU A 206 -0.04 1.59 25.78
C GLU A 206 0.03 2.87 24.92
N LEU A 207 -0.75 2.94 23.82
CA LEU A 207 -0.69 4.02 22.84
C LEU A 207 -0.90 5.45 23.41
N PRO A 208 -1.81 5.73 24.35
CA PRO A 208 -1.96 7.07 24.92
C PRO A 208 -0.66 7.60 25.55
N GLY A 209 0.05 6.75 26.30
CA GLY A 209 1.33 7.11 26.91
C GLY A 209 2.45 7.28 25.87
N ILE A 210 2.46 6.42 24.84
CA ILE A 210 3.38 6.53 23.70
C ILE A 210 3.19 7.85 22.97
N ILE A 211 1.95 8.23 22.66
CA ILE A 211 1.61 9.47 21.97
C ILE A 211 2.03 10.67 22.81
N SER A 212 1.70 10.69 24.11
CA SER A 212 2.10 11.77 25.02
C SER A 212 3.62 11.97 25.07
N LYS A 213 4.38 10.86 25.06
CA LYS A 213 5.84 10.91 24.98
C LYS A 213 6.32 11.51 23.66
N LEU A 214 5.78 11.07 22.52
CA LEU A 214 6.13 11.59 21.20
C LEU A 214 5.77 13.08 21.04
N GLU A 215 4.67 13.54 21.64
CA GLU A 215 4.32 14.95 21.70
C GLU A 215 5.34 15.77 22.48
N SER A 216 5.82 15.25 23.62
CA SER A 216 6.90 15.88 24.38
C SER A 216 8.20 15.96 23.58
N LEU A 217 8.57 14.89 22.87
CA LEU A 217 9.75 14.87 22.01
C LEU A 217 9.61 15.88 20.85
N TYR A 218 8.43 15.99 20.25
CA TYR A 218 8.18 16.94 19.16
C TYR A 218 8.22 18.39 19.63
N LYS A 219 7.77 18.67 20.86
CA LYS A 219 7.94 19.99 21.49
C LYS A 219 9.40 20.35 21.72
N GLN A 220 10.23 19.36 22.08
CA GLN A 220 11.67 19.55 22.27
C GLN A 220 12.40 19.77 20.94
N VAL A 221 12.14 18.90 19.95
CA VAL A 221 12.77 18.91 18.63
C VAL A 221 11.68 18.80 17.56
N PRO A 222 11.24 19.93 16.96
CA PRO A 222 10.12 19.96 16.03
C PRO A 222 10.52 19.56 14.61
N THR A 223 11.17 18.40 14.43
CA THR A 223 11.53 17.87 13.11
C THR A 223 10.48 16.86 12.62
N TYR A 224 10.43 16.69 11.30
CA TYR A 224 9.60 15.70 10.65
C TYR A 224 9.93 14.27 11.09
N ASN A 225 11.19 13.99 11.43
CA ASN A 225 11.61 12.68 11.95
C ASN A 225 10.97 12.32 13.28
N VAL A 226 10.47 13.30 14.04
CA VAL A 226 9.66 13.09 15.25
C VAL A 226 8.16 13.17 14.93
N TYR A 227 7.76 14.11 14.06
CA TYR A 227 6.36 14.27 13.66
C TYR A 227 5.78 13.03 12.95
N ASP A 228 6.54 12.37 12.06
CA ASP A 228 6.08 11.21 11.31
C ASP A 228 5.71 10.01 12.22
N PRO A 229 6.56 9.60 13.19
CA PRO A 229 6.17 8.70 14.28
C PRO A 229 4.91 9.15 15.02
N LEU A 230 4.83 10.42 15.42
CA LEU A 230 3.68 10.96 16.16
C LEU A 230 2.37 10.81 15.37
N LEU A 231 2.37 11.26 14.11
CA LEU A 231 1.24 11.13 13.20
C LEU A 231 0.81 9.66 13.07
N LYS A 232 1.77 8.75 12.84
CA LYS A 232 1.49 7.32 12.68
C LYS A 232 0.92 6.69 13.95
N MET A 233 1.40 7.05 15.14
CA MET A 233 0.87 6.52 16.39
C MET A 233 -0.55 7.02 16.68
N ARG A 234 -0.84 8.30 16.39
CA ARG A 234 -2.20 8.85 16.49
C ARG A 234 -3.17 8.13 15.56
N LEU A 235 -2.79 7.96 14.29
CA LEU A 235 -3.61 7.22 13.31
C LEU A 235 -3.82 5.76 13.75
N MET A 236 -2.77 5.08 14.21
CA MET A 236 -2.84 3.69 14.69
C MET A 236 -3.78 3.52 15.89
N GLN A 237 -3.76 4.47 16.84
CA GLN A 237 -4.67 4.44 17.98
C GLN A 237 -6.12 4.52 17.54
N GLN A 238 -6.42 5.48 16.65
CA GLN A 238 -7.79 5.68 16.17
C GLN A 238 -8.26 4.50 15.33
N GLU A 239 -7.38 3.95 14.47
CA GLU A 239 -7.66 2.75 13.69
C GLU A 239 -8.00 1.58 14.62
N LEU A 240 -7.14 1.23 15.57
CA LEU A 240 -7.39 0.11 16.50
C LEU A 240 -8.64 0.31 17.38
N SER A 241 -9.00 1.56 17.68
CA SER A 241 -10.23 1.89 18.43
C SER A 241 -11.50 1.93 17.56
N GLY A 242 -11.35 1.93 16.23
CA GLY A 242 -12.46 2.11 15.27
C GLY A 242 -13.00 3.54 15.17
N ASN A 243 -12.26 4.54 15.66
CA ASN A 243 -12.66 5.95 15.58
C ASN A 243 -12.20 6.58 14.26
N PHE A 244 -12.88 6.22 13.18
CA PHE A 244 -12.51 6.68 11.84
C PHE A 244 -12.77 8.18 11.62
N GLU A 245 -13.73 8.79 12.33
CA GLU A 245 -13.97 10.24 12.30
C GLU A 245 -12.74 11.03 12.75
N GLU A 246 -12.06 10.57 13.80
CA GLU A 246 -10.85 11.21 14.27
C GLU A 246 -9.68 11.02 13.29
N ILE A 247 -9.64 9.93 12.52
CA ILE A 247 -8.66 9.77 11.43
C ILE A 247 -8.86 10.84 10.35
N ILE A 248 -10.11 11.16 9.99
CA ILE A 248 -10.42 12.25 9.04
C ILE A 248 -9.88 13.57 9.60
N ARG A 249 -10.11 13.86 10.89
CA ARG A 249 -9.60 15.07 11.54
C ARG A 249 -8.09 15.14 11.57
N ILE A 250 -7.42 14.06 11.97
CA ILE A 250 -5.95 14.00 12.07
C ILE A 250 -5.30 14.20 10.68
N THR A 251 -5.80 13.51 9.66
CA THR A 251 -5.28 13.63 8.29
C THR A 251 -5.51 15.03 7.73
N THR A 252 -6.69 15.61 7.92
CA THR A 252 -7.00 17.00 7.54
C THR A 252 -6.08 17.99 8.26
N ALA A 253 -5.87 17.82 9.57
CA ALA A 253 -4.98 18.69 10.34
C ALA A 253 -3.53 18.62 9.83
N ALA A 254 -3.04 17.42 9.46
CA ALA A 254 -1.70 17.26 8.89
C ALA A 254 -1.55 17.98 7.54
N GLU A 255 -2.53 17.88 6.65
CA GLU A 255 -2.53 18.63 5.38
C GLU A 255 -2.60 20.15 5.62
N ASN A 256 -3.37 20.61 6.60
CA ASN A 256 -3.44 22.03 6.96
C ASN A 256 -2.10 22.54 7.53
N LEU A 257 -1.43 21.75 8.37
CA LEU A 257 -0.08 22.09 8.85
C LEU A 257 0.92 22.17 7.69
N PHE A 258 0.80 21.26 6.72
CA PHE A 258 1.63 21.30 5.52
C PHE A 258 1.36 22.54 4.67
N ALA A 259 0.09 22.85 4.38
CA ALA A 259 -0.31 24.04 3.63
C ALA A 259 0.13 25.35 4.31
N ALA A 260 0.15 25.38 5.65
CA ALA A 260 0.64 26.51 6.43
C ALA A 260 2.18 26.59 6.52
N GLY A 261 2.92 25.72 5.83
CA GLY A 261 4.40 25.70 5.84
C GLY A 261 5.02 25.22 7.14
N LYS A 262 4.24 24.57 8.02
CA LYS A 262 4.71 24.06 9.32
C LYS A 262 5.32 22.66 9.24
N LEU A 263 5.14 21.95 8.13
CA LEU A 263 5.77 20.66 7.85
C LEU A 263 6.76 20.79 6.71
N ASN A 264 7.87 20.05 6.80
CA ASN A 264 8.94 20.11 5.82
C ASN A 264 8.49 19.58 4.44
N PRO A 265 8.55 20.39 3.37
CA PRO A 265 8.05 20.02 2.04
C PRO A 265 8.91 18.98 1.33
N LYS A 266 10.15 18.76 1.78
CA LYS A 266 11.00 17.68 1.26
C LYS A 266 10.71 16.35 1.94
N ARG A 267 9.92 16.33 3.01
CA ARG A 267 9.69 15.14 3.85
C ARG A 267 8.23 14.69 3.86
N PHE A 268 7.29 15.61 4.01
CA PHE A 268 5.87 15.28 4.04
C PHE A 268 5.39 14.79 2.68
N ASP A 269 4.69 13.66 2.67
CA ASP A 269 4.12 13.05 1.47
C ASP A 269 2.60 12.94 1.64
N SER A 270 1.86 13.91 1.07
CA SER A 270 0.39 13.97 1.15
C SER A 270 -0.29 12.70 0.64
N ARG A 271 0.37 11.83 -0.15
CA ARG A 271 -0.24 10.57 -0.58
C ARG A 271 -0.59 9.67 0.60
N PHE A 272 0.20 9.73 1.67
CA PHE A 272 -0.06 8.93 2.87
C PHE A 272 -1.34 9.37 3.59
N THR A 273 -1.49 10.66 3.83
CA THR A 273 -2.67 11.27 4.47
C THR A 273 -3.91 11.17 3.60
N LYS A 274 -3.80 11.39 2.27
CA LYS A 274 -4.91 11.20 1.32
C LYS A 274 -5.43 9.77 1.32
N PHE A 275 -4.56 8.77 1.34
CA PHE A 275 -4.97 7.37 1.42
C PHE A 275 -5.71 7.07 2.73
N TYR A 276 -5.17 7.49 3.88
CA TYR A 276 -5.81 7.31 5.18
C TYR A 276 -7.14 8.06 5.29
N SER A 277 -7.24 9.26 4.70
CA SER A 277 -8.48 10.03 4.62
C SER A 277 -9.55 9.24 3.86
N MET A 278 -9.26 8.73 2.66
CA MET A 278 -10.23 7.93 1.88
C MET A 278 -10.68 6.68 2.62
N TYR A 279 -9.74 5.97 3.23
CA TYR A 279 -10.04 4.80 4.04
C TYR A 279 -10.97 5.14 5.20
N ALA A 280 -10.70 6.25 5.90
CA ALA A 280 -11.51 6.69 7.02
C ALA A 280 -12.90 7.16 6.60
N HIS A 281 -13.05 7.85 5.47
CA HIS A 281 -14.38 8.25 4.95
C HIS A 281 -15.26 7.04 4.65
N LEU A 282 -14.68 6.01 4.00
CA LEU A 282 -15.39 4.74 3.76
C LEU A 282 -15.82 4.09 5.08
N ARG A 283 -14.91 4.02 6.05
CA ARG A 283 -15.16 3.33 7.33
C ARG A 283 -16.03 4.10 8.32
N ALA A 284 -16.05 5.43 8.22
CA ALA A 284 -16.94 6.30 8.98
C ALA A 284 -18.32 6.47 8.29
N ARG A 285 -18.57 5.80 7.15
CA ARG A 285 -19.78 5.97 6.32
C ARG A 285 -20.01 7.41 5.86
N ARG A 286 -18.93 8.19 5.69
CA ARG A 286 -18.93 9.54 5.08
C ARG A 286 -18.79 9.43 3.57
N ILE A 287 -19.75 8.75 2.95
CA ILE A 287 -19.65 8.31 1.55
C ILE A 287 -19.59 9.49 0.59
N THR A 288 -20.53 10.44 0.73
CA THR A 288 -20.63 11.63 -0.12
C THR A 288 -19.40 12.53 -0.02
N GLU A 289 -18.93 12.79 1.20
CA GLU A 289 -17.71 13.56 1.48
C GLU A 289 -16.47 12.86 0.88
N GLY A 290 -16.36 11.53 1.02
CA GLY A 290 -15.27 10.74 0.45
C GLY A 290 -15.26 10.78 -1.08
N LEU A 291 -16.43 10.66 -1.71
CA LEU A 291 -16.57 10.74 -3.17
C LEU A 291 -16.16 12.12 -3.72
N ALA A 292 -16.50 13.21 -3.01
CA ALA A 292 -16.13 14.57 -3.41
C ALA A 292 -14.61 14.79 -3.46
N LEU A 293 -13.84 14.08 -2.62
CA LEU A 293 -12.37 14.18 -2.55
C LEU A 293 -11.65 13.20 -3.50
N ALA A 294 -12.31 12.11 -3.89
CA ALA A 294 -11.66 10.93 -4.43
C ALA A 294 -10.87 11.17 -5.72
N GLU A 295 -11.47 11.84 -6.72
CA GLU A 295 -10.81 12.05 -8.02
C GLU A 295 -9.59 12.97 -7.87
N GLY A 296 -9.71 14.09 -7.14
CA GLY A 296 -8.60 15.00 -6.91
C GLY A 296 -7.46 14.36 -6.10
N TYR A 297 -7.78 13.47 -5.16
CA TYR A 297 -6.75 12.72 -4.44
C TYR A 297 -6.07 11.66 -5.31
N LEU A 298 -6.81 11.01 -6.22
CA LEU A 298 -6.28 9.98 -7.12
C LEU A 298 -5.16 10.51 -8.02
N GLU A 299 -5.20 11.79 -8.41
CA GLU A 299 -4.15 12.45 -9.21
C GLU A 299 -2.77 12.44 -8.54
N ALA A 300 -2.72 12.37 -7.21
CA ALA A 300 -1.45 12.27 -6.48
C ALA A 300 -0.76 10.90 -6.66
N PHE A 301 -1.46 9.89 -7.17
CA PHE A 301 -0.94 8.54 -7.30
C PHE A 301 -0.64 8.22 -8.77
N HIS A 302 0.59 7.80 -9.04
CA HIS A 302 0.97 7.39 -10.39
C HIS A 302 0.36 6.02 -10.75
N ARG A 303 -0.23 5.91 -11.94
CA ARG A 303 -0.98 4.73 -12.43
C ARG A 303 -0.20 3.41 -12.43
N SER A 304 1.13 3.47 -12.46
CA SER A 304 1.98 2.27 -12.41
C SER A 304 2.30 1.77 -10.99
N ASN A 305 1.89 2.49 -9.95
CA ASN A 305 2.19 2.16 -8.57
C ASN A 305 1.06 1.32 -7.95
N ASN A 306 1.39 0.28 -7.18
CA ASN A 306 0.42 -0.52 -6.44
C ASN A 306 -0.49 0.35 -5.54
N ASN A 307 0.03 1.45 -4.99
CA ASN A 307 -0.77 2.38 -4.18
C ASN A 307 -1.90 3.04 -4.99
N TRP A 308 -1.74 3.24 -6.29
CA TRP A 308 -2.82 3.75 -7.15
C TRP A 308 -3.97 2.75 -7.24
N PHE A 309 -3.66 1.46 -7.42
CA PHE A 309 -4.69 0.41 -7.44
C PHE A 309 -5.40 0.25 -6.10
N ALA A 310 -4.66 0.32 -4.99
CA ALA A 310 -5.24 0.27 -3.65
C ALA A 310 -6.13 1.50 -3.37
N PHE A 311 -5.72 2.69 -3.82
CA PHE A 311 -6.54 3.89 -3.70
C PHE A 311 -7.80 3.81 -4.57
N LEU A 312 -7.66 3.34 -5.82
CA LEU A 312 -8.79 3.16 -6.74
C LEU A 312 -9.80 2.14 -6.20
N GLU A 313 -9.35 1.11 -5.49
CA GLU A 313 -10.21 0.15 -4.79
C GLU A 313 -11.06 0.85 -3.72
N LEU A 314 -10.48 1.73 -2.89
CA LEU A 314 -11.25 2.53 -1.92
C LEU A 314 -12.29 3.44 -2.61
N TYR A 315 -11.90 4.08 -3.72
CA TYR A 315 -12.81 4.93 -4.49
C TYR A 315 -13.96 4.12 -5.10
N TYR A 316 -13.65 2.96 -5.69
CA TYR A 316 -14.65 2.04 -6.20
C TYR A 316 -15.64 1.62 -5.11
N LEU A 317 -15.15 1.28 -3.91
CA LEU A 317 -16.00 0.89 -2.79
C LEU A 317 -16.91 2.03 -2.33
N LEU A 318 -16.43 3.28 -2.29
CA LEU A 318 -17.30 4.42 -2.01
C LEU A 318 -18.44 4.55 -3.03
N ALA A 319 -18.17 4.39 -4.32
CA ALA A 319 -19.21 4.42 -5.35
C ALA A 319 -20.22 3.26 -5.18
N MET A 320 -19.74 2.06 -4.85
CA MET A 320 -20.61 0.91 -4.56
C MET A 320 -21.46 1.11 -3.30
N HIS A 321 -20.94 1.83 -2.30
CA HIS A 321 -21.67 2.18 -1.07
C HIS A 321 -22.73 3.25 -1.28
N ASP A 322 -22.45 4.22 -2.16
CA ASP A 322 -23.38 5.26 -2.56
C ASP A 322 -24.55 4.71 -3.41
N GLY A 323 -24.32 3.59 -4.09
CA GLY A 323 -25.26 3.04 -5.07
C GLY A 323 -25.08 3.59 -6.48
N ASP A 324 -24.06 4.44 -6.70
CA ASP A 324 -23.63 4.88 -8.03
C ASP A 324 -22.85 3.77 -8.76
N TYR A 325 -23.59 2.76 -9.19
CA TYR A 325 -23.05 1.62 -9.92
C TYR A 325 -22.49 2.01 -11.31
N ALA A 326 -22.92 3.14 -11.87
CA ALA A 326 -22.38 3.65 -13.12
C ALA A 326 -20.94 4.13 -12.91
N GLN A 327 -20.69 4.93 -11.87
CA GLN A 327 -19.35 5.36 -11.51
C GLN A 327 -18.46 4.17 -11.11
N ALA A 328 -18.99 3.20 -10.37
CA ALA A 328 -18.27 1.96 -10.06
C ALA A 328 -17.83 1.22 -11.35
N GLY A 329 -18.70 1.17 -12.36
CA GLY A 329 -18.39 0.63 -13.69
C GLY A 329 -17.27 1.38 -14.42
N ILE A 330 -17.27 2.71 -14.36
CA ILE A 330 -16.20 3.56 -14.90
C ILE A 330 -14.86 3.25 -14.22
N LEU A 331 -14.84 3.18 -12.88
CA LEU A 331 -13.65 2.90 -12.09
C LEU A 331 -13.10 1.50 -12.35
N LEU A 332 -13.98 0.49 -12.46
CA LEU A 332 -13.59 -0.87 -12.83
C LEU A 332 -12.92 -0.92 -14.20
N ARG A 333 -13.48 -0.22 -15.20
CA ARG A 333 -12.86 -0.12 -16.54
C ARG A 333 -11.51 0.57 -16.49
N ARG A 334 -11.39 1.65 -15.72
CA ARG A 334 -10.12 2.36 -15.51
C ARG A 334 -9.05 1.46 -14.92
N MET A 335 -9.41 0.57 -13.99
CA MET A 335 -8.53 -0.45 -13.44
C MET A 335 -8.11 -1.47 -14.51
N GLN A 336 -9.07 -2.05 -15.23
CA GLN A 336 -8.82 -3.11 -16.24
C GLN A 336 -8.00 -2.61 -17.43
N GLN A 337 -8.19 -1.35 -17.84
CA GLN A 337 -7.48 -0.72 -18.95
C GLN A 337 -6.08 -0.22 -18.56
N ASN A 338 -5.71 -0.28 -17.29
CA ASN A 338 -4.39 0.14 -16.84
C ASN A 338 -3.33 -0.89 -17.32
N PRO A 339 -2.30 -0.48 -18.08
CA PRO A 339 -1.27 -1.40 -18.59
C PRO A 339 -0.50 -2.17 -17.51
N PHE A 340 -0.53 -1.69 -16.27
CA PHE A 340 0.18 -2.28 -15.14
C PHE A 340 -0.69 -3.24 -14.31
N VAL A 341 -1.96 -3.47 -14.68
CA VAL A 341 -2.89 -4.34 -13.95
C VAL A 341 -2.35 -5.76 -13.77
N THR A 342 -1.62 -6.28 -14.76
CA THR A 342 -1.01 -7.61 -14.72
C THR A 342 0.10 -7.75 -13.67
N LYS A 343 0.58 -6.63 -13.12
CA LYS A 343 1.66 -6.59 -12.12
C LYS A 343 1.14 -6.49 -10.69
N ILE A 344 -0.18 -6.32 -10.47
CA ILE A 344 -0.71 -6.25 -9.12
C ILE A 344 -0.67 -7.63 -8.44
N PRO A 345 -0.52 -7.69 -7.10
CA PRO A 345 -0.48 -8.96 -6.39
C PRO A 345 -1.75 -9.79 -6.56
N LEU A 346 -1.63 -11.12 -6.60
CA LEU A 346 -2.77 -12.04 -6.73
C LEU A 346 -3.92 -11.78 -5.74
N PRO A 347 -3.68 -11.46 -4.45
CA PRO A 347 -4.77 -11.11 -3.54
C PRO A 347 -5.55 -9.87 -3.98
N ALA A 348 -4.90 -8.88 -4.60
CA ALA A 348 -5.58 -7.70 -5.13
C ALA A 348 -6.40 -8.04 -6.38
N GLN A 349 -5.88 -8.90 -7.26
CA GLN A 349 -6.64 -9.40 -8.43
C GLN A 349 -7.93 -10.10 -7.99
N GLN A 350 -7.83 -10.99 -6.99
CA GLN A 350 -8.99 -11.68 -6.41
C GLN A 350 -10.04 -10.70 -5.85
N ARG A 351 -9.60 -9.66 -5.12
CA ARG A 351 -10.54 -8.63 -4.63
C ARG A 351 -11.26 -7.92 -5.77
N TRP A 352 -10.56 -7.54 -6.84
CA TRP A 352 -11.16 -6.93 -8.02
C TRP A 352 -12.12 -7.85 -8.77
N GLU A 353 -11.81 -9.15 -8.89
CA GLU A 353 -12.72 -10.15 -9.46
C GLU A 353 -14.03 -10.23 -8.66
N LEU A 354 -13.95 -10.27 -7.33
CA LEU A 354 -15.14 -10.32 -6.48
C LEU A 354 -15.95 -9.02 -6.56
N MET A 355 -15.30 -7.86 -6.54
CA MET A 355 -15.95 -6.56 -6.72
C MET A 355 -16.67 -6.49 -8.07
N GLN A 356 -16.02 -6.93 -9.16
CA GLN A 356 -16.66 -7.04 -10.48
C GLN A 356 -17.89 -7.95 -10.45
N ALA A 357 -17.84 -9.09 -9.75
CA ALA A 357 -18.98 -10.00 -9.62
C ALA A 357 -20.14 -9.35 -8.85
N TYR A 358 -19.88 -8.59 -7.80
CA TYR A 358 -20.90 -7.80 -7.09
C TYR A 358 -21.53 -6.73 -7.98
N LEU A 359 -20.73 -6.00 -8.76
CA LEU A 359 -21.25 -5.04 -9.74
C LEU A 359 -22.09 -5.74 -10.82
N PHE A 360 -21.65 -6.91 -11.29
CA PHE A 360 -22.43 -7.69 -12.26
C PHE A 360 -23.77 -8.13 -11.65
N PHE A 361 -23.77 -8.53 -10.39
CA PHE A 361 -24.98 -8.92 -9.69
C PHE A 361 -26.00 -7.77 -9.65
N VAL A 362 -25.61 -6.55 -9.27
CA VAL A 362 -26.56 -5.42 -9.17
C VAL A 362 -26.80 -4.67 -10.48
N ARG A 363 -25.81 -4.61 -11.38
CA ARG A 363 -25.84 -3.84 -12.63
C ARG A 363 -25.01 -4.54 -13.72
N PRO A 364 -25.53 -5.62 -14.34
CA PRO A 364 -24.79 -6.43 -15.33
C PRO A 364 -24.15 -5.62 -16.47
N ALA A 365 -24.86 -4.59 -16.96
CA ALA A 365 -24.42 -3.74 -18.06
C ALA A 365 -23.09 -3.00 -17.77
N GLU A 366 -22.84 -2.64 -16.50
CA GLU A 366 -21.65 -1.88 -16.12
C GLU A 366 -20.43 -2.76 -15.87
N ALA A 367 -20.64 -4.00 -15.41
CA ALA A 367 -19.56 -4.90 -15.02
C ALA A 367 -18.77 -5.50 -16.20
N ARG A 368 -19.35 -5.51 -17.41
CA ARG A 368 -18.80 -6.14 -18.63
C ARG A 368 -18.30 -7.57 -18.41
N LEU A 369 -18.93 -8.29 -17.47
CA LEU A 369 -18.63 -9.68 -17.16
C LEU A 369 -19.62 -10.56 -17.91
N ARG A 370 -19.15 -11.65 -18.52
CA ARG A 370 -20.06 -12.59 -19.20
C ARG A 370 -20.81 -13.43 -18.18
N PRO A 371 -22.10 -13.76 -18.40
CA PRO A 371 -22.88 -14.58 -17.48
C PRO A 371 -22.21 -15.92 -17.10
N LEU A 372 -21.58 -16.60 -18.06
CA LEU A 372 -20.83 -17.84 -17.81
C LEU A 372 -19.65 -17.63 -16.86
N GLN A 373 -18.92 -16.52 -17.01
CA GLN A 373 -17.79 -16.18 -16.12
C GLN A 373 -18.29 -15.83 -14.73
N PHE A 374 -19.43 -15.15 -14.63
CA PHE A 374 -20.09 -14.91 -13.35
C PHE A 374 -20.50 -16.21 -12.66
N ALA A 375 -21.16 -17.13 -13.37
CA ALA A 375 -21.54 -18.43 -12.82
C ALA A 375 -20.33 -19.22 -12.28
N GLN A 376 -19.21 -19.22 -13.01
CA GLN A 376 -17.96 -19.84 -12.57
C GLN A 376 -17.40 -19.18 -11.30
N LEU A 377 -17.41 -17.84 -11.22
CA LEU A 377 -16.96 -17.10 -10.04
C LEU A 377 -17.84 -17.38 -8.83
N VAL A 378 -19.16 -17.43 -9.02
CA VAL A 378 -20.11 -17.72 -7.95
C VAL A 378 -19.93 -19.16 -7.44
N GLN A 379 -19.67 -20.13 -8.32
CA GLN A 379 -19.46 -21.52 -7.90
C GLN A 379 -18.10 -21.77 -7.23
N ARG A 380 -17.18 -20.79 -7.22
CA ARG A 380 -15.87 -20.92 -6.60
C ARG A 380 -15.99 -21.17 -5.10
N ILE A 381 -15.28 -22.19 -4.60
CA ILE A 381 -15.26 -22.53 -3.18
C ILE A 381 -14.38 -21.49 -2.44
N PRO A 382 -14.88 -20.87 -1.36
CA PRO A 382 -14.08 -19.97 -0.52
C PRO A 382 -12.84 -20.68 0.02
N ASP A 383 -11.70 -20.00 0.01
CA ASP A 383 -10.43 -20.56 0.49
C ASP A 383 -10.31 -20.33 2.01
N HIS A 384 -10.15 -21.39 2.80
CA HIS A 384 -10.32 -21.38 4.26
C HIS A 384 -9.19 -20.69 5.07
N SER A 385 -8.30 -19.94 4.43
CA SER A 385 -7.30 -19.14 5.15
C SER A 385 -7.96 -18.07 6.03
N ARG A 386 -7.50 -17.96 7.29
CA ARG A 386 -7.94 -16.91 8.24
C ARG A 386 -7.67 -15.51 7.70
N ASP A 387 -6.65 -15.32 6.88
CA ASP A 387 -6.31 -14.03 6.26
C ASP A 387 -7.31 -13.59 5.18
N LYS A 388 -8.28 -14.45 4.83
CA LYS A 388 -9.32 -14.21 3.81
C LYS A 388 -10.74 -14.17 4.38
N GLN A 389 -10.90 -14.01 5.70
CA GLN A 389 -12.22 -14.10 6.35
C GLN A 389 -13.28 -13.17 5.72
N GLY A 390 -12.99 -11.87 5.55
CA GLY A 390 -13.95 -10.95 4.92
C GLY A 390 -14.25 -11.27 3.46
N TYR A 391 -13.24 -11.71 2.71
CA TYR A 391 -13.40 -12.13 1.31
C TYR A 391 -14.33 -13.36 1.18
N ASN A 392 -14.19 -14.31 2.09
CA ASN A 392 -15.01 -15.51 2.14
C ASN A 392 -16.47 -15.22 2.49
N VAL A 393 -16.71 -14.31 3.44
CA VAL A 393 -18.08 -13.86 3.78
C VAL A 393 -18.75 -13.25 2.56
N ALA A 394 -18.06 -12.34 1.86
CA ALA A 394 -18.59 -11.72 0.65
C ALA A 394 -18.87 -12.75 -0.47
N ILE A 395 -18.05 -13.79 -0.67
CA ILE A 395 -18.37 -14.87 -1.61
C ILE A 395 -19.66 -15.61 -1.21
N LEU A 396 -19.79 -15.97 0.07
CA LEU A 396 -20.95 -16.73 0.56
C LEU A 396 -22.27 -15.94 0.42
N ILE A 397 -22.23 -14.64 0.68
CA ILE A 397 -23.39 -13.75 0.47
C ILE A 397 -23.74 -13.70 -1.02
N LEU A 398 -22.75 -13.50 -1.90
CA LEU A 398 -22.98 -13.44 -3.34
C LEU A 398 -23.56 -14.75 -3.89
N GLN A 399 -23.05 -15.90 -3.42
CA GLN A 399 -23.60 -17.23 -3.74
C GLN A 399 -25.06 -17.35 -3.35
N PHE A 400 -25.41 -16.99 -2.12
CA PHE A 400 -26.78 -17.06 -1.65
C PHE A 400 -27.70 -16.17 -2.50
N LEU A 401 -27.30 -14.92 -2.73
CA LEU A 401 -28.08 -13.96 -3.52
C LEU A 401 -28.25 -14.39 -4.99
N HIS A 402 -27.24 -15.03 -5.57
CA HIS A 402 -27.34 -15.60 -6.92
C HIS A 402 -28.39 -16.70 -7.02
N TYR A 403 -28.34 -17.70 -6.13
CA TYR A 403 -29.34 -18.77 -6.13
C TYR A 403 -30.73 -18.28 -5.73
N LEU A 404 -30.79 -17.21 -4.93
CA LEU A 404 -32.05 -16.54 -4.64
C LEU A 404 -32.65 -15.98 -5.93
N ARG A 405 -31.87 -15.25 -6.73
CA ARG A 405 -32.32 -14.73 -8.03
C ARG A 405 -32.76 -15.83 -9.00
N GLU A 406 -32.12 -16.98 -9.00
CA GLU A 406 -32.49 -18.12 -9.86
C GLU A 406 -33.72 -18.88 -9.35
N GLY A 407 -34.23 -18.58 -8.14
CA GLY A 407 -35.31 -19.35 -7.52
C GLY A 407 -34.94 -20.80 -7.17
N ASN A 408 -33.65 -21.13 -7.14
CA ASN A 408 -33.16 -22.49 -6.91
C ASN A 408 -33.20 -22.85 -5.42
N LYS A 409 -34.37 -23.32 -4.95
CA LYS A 409 -34.64 -23.66 -3.55
C LYS A 409 -33.69 -24.73 -2.98
N GLU A 410 -33.35 -25.75 -3.77
CA GLU A 410 -32.46 -26.83 -3.35
C GLU A 410 -31.03 -26.31 -3.10
N ALA A 411 -30.49 -25.52 -4.04
CA ALA A 411 -29.18 -24.90 -3.89
C ALA A 411 -29.15 -23.93 -2.69
N LEU A 412 -30.23 -23.16 -2.47
CA LEU A 412 -30.35 -22.25 -1.32
C LEU A 412 -30.28 -22.98 0.02
N LEU A 413 -30.97 -24.13 0.16
CA LEU A 413 -30.91 -24.95 1.38
C LEU A 413 -29.49 -25.46 1.66
N ALA A 414 -28.78 -25.93 0.62
CA ALA A 414 -27.39 -26.36 0.75
C ALA A 414 -26.47 -25.19 1.18
N ARG A 415 -26.68 -23.99 0.62
CA ARG A 415 -25.89 -22.79 0.97
C ARG A 415 -26.21 -22.28 2.37
N LEU A 416 -27.45 -22.39 2.81
CA LEU A 416 -27.88 -22.04 4.17
C LEU A 416 -27.10 -22.83 5.24
N GLU A 417 -26.95 -24.14 5.03
CA GLU A 417 -26.14 -24.99 5.91
C GLU A 417 -24.65 -24.59 5.88
N GLY A 418 -24.13 -24.23 4.71
CA GLY A 418 -22.79 -23.65 4.56
C GLY A 418 -22.59 -22.36 5.38
N LEU A 419 -23.54 -21.42 5.29
CA LEU A 419 -23.54 -20.17 6.05
C LEU A 419 -23.55 -20.43 7.57
N ARG A 420 -24.41 -21.34 8.05
CA ARG A 420 -24.49 -21.70 9.48
C ARG A 420 -23.19 -22.31 10.00
N LYS A 421 -22.60 -23.24 9.23
CA LYS A 421 -21.30 -23.85 9.56
C LYS A 421 -20.20 -22.78 9.61
N TYR A 422 -20.17 -21.87 8.65
CA TYR A 422 -19.21 -20.78 8.60
C TYR A 422 -19.36 -19.80 9.77
N GLU A 423 -20.59 -19.37 10.09
CA GLU A 423 -20.90 -18.51 11.24
C GLU A 423 -20.35 -19.13 12.54
N LYS A 424 -20.67 -20.40 12.78
CA LYS A 424 -20.24 -21.13 13.99
C LYS A 424 -18.72 -21.32 14.05
N ALA A 425 -18.05 -21.50 12.92
CA ALA A 425 -16.62 -21.73 12.86
C ALA A 425 -15.79 -20.45 12.94
N HIS A 426 -16.25 -19.34 12.36
CA HIS A 426 -15.39 -18.19 12.06
C HIS A 426 -15.94 -16.82 12.52
N LEU A 427 -17.23 -16.68 12.82
CA LEU A 427 -17.84 -15.38 13.14
C LEU A 427 -18.22 -15.23 14.62
N ARG A 428 -17.34 -15.64 15.54
CA ARG A 428 -17.63 -15.62 16.99
C ARG A 428 -17.36 -14.27 17.66
N GLU A 429 -16.56 -13.42 17.01
CA GLU A 429 -16.04 -12.20 17.62
C GLU A 429 -17.00 -11.01 17.44
N ALA A 430 -16.88 -10.00 18.31
CA ALA A 430 -17.68 -8.78 18.22
C ALA A 430 -17.45 -8.02 16.90
N SER A 431 -16.22 -8.08 16.36
CA SER A 431 -15.82 -7.52 15.06
C SER A 431 -16.59 -8.12 13.87
N THR A 432 -17.20 -9.29 14.03
CA THR A 432 -17.96 -10.00 12.98
C THR A 432 -19.47 -9.87 13.13
N LEU A 433 -19.95 -9.01 14.05
CA LEU A 433 -21.38 -8.89 14.35
C LEU A 433 -22.20 -8.49 13.12
N ARG A 434 -21.73 -7.57 12.29
CA ARG A 434 -22.44 -7.14 11.07
C ARG A 434 -22.64 -8.30 10.09
N SER A 435 -21.59 -9.07 9.82
CA SER A 435 -21.63 -10.27 8.96
C SER A 435 -22.61 -11.32 9.50
N ARG A 436 -22.64 -11.53 10.82
CA ARG A 436 -23.64 -12.41 11.47
C ARG A 436 -25.06 -11.92 11.30
N LEU A 437 -25.30 -10.62 11.46
CA LEU A 437 -26.63 -10.03 11.28
C LEU A 437 -27.09 -10.20 9.83
N MET A 438 -26.21 -9.98 8.86
CA MET A 438 -26.48 -10.22 7.45
C MET A 438 -26.80 -11.70 7.17
N PHE A 439 -26.03 -12.64 7.73
CA PHE A 439 -26.32 -14.07 7.58
C PHE A 439 -27.68 -14.44 8.18
N ARG A 440 -28.06 -13.87 9.33
CA ARG A 440 -29.36 -14.11 9.96
C ARG A 440 -30.52 -13.55 9.13
N LEU A 441 -30.34 -12.39 8.51
CA LEU A 441 -31.31 -11.83 7.56
C LEU A 441 -31.49 -12.76 6.35
N LEU A 442 -30.41 -13.25 5.75
CA LEU A 442 -30.50 -14.24 4.65
C LEU A 442 -31.15 -15.55 5.10
N GLN A 443 -30.84 -16.03 6.31
CA GLN A 443 -31.48 -17.24 6.85
C GLN A 443 -32.99 -17.05 7.08
N LEU A 444 -33.43 -15.83 7.37
CA LEU A 444 -34.84 -15.52 7.57
C LEU A 444 -35.66 -15.73 6.29
N THR A 445 -35.11 -15.43 5.12
CA THR A 445 -35.83 -15.62 3.86
C THR A 445 -36.24 -17.07 3.67
N VAL A 446 -35.38 -18.03 4.04
CA VAL A 446 -35.70 -19.45 3.95
C VAL A 446 -36.70 -19.88 5.03
N LYS A 447 -36.55 -19.36 6.26
CA LYS A 447 -37.46 -19.69 7.38
C LYS A 447 -38.90 -19.25 7.13
N GLU A 448 -39.06 -18.14 6.43
CA GLU A 448 -40.36 -17.60 6.05
C GLU A 448 -40.81 -18.10 4.67
N ASN A 449 -40.28 -19.24 4.20
CA ASN A 449 -40.64 -19.88 2.92
C ASN A 449 -40.52 -18.95 1.71
N PHE A 450 -39.59 -18.01 1.74
CA PHE A 450 -39.37 -16.99 0.71
C PHE A 450 -40.53 -15.98 0.56
N GLU A 451 -41.39 -15.86 1.56
CA GLU A 451 -42.45 -14.86 1.59
C GLU A 451 -41.88 -13.45 1.86
N PRO A 452 -42.02 -12.50 0.91
CA PRO A 452 -41.35 -11.20 0.99
C PRO A 452 -41.83 -10.37 2.18
N GLU A 453 -43.15 -10.26 2.39
CA GLU A 453 -43.72 -9.44 3.46
C GLU A 453 -43.41 -10.00 4.86
N ALA A 454 -43.49 -11.33 5.01
CA ALA A 454 -43.15 -12.00 6.26
C ALA A 454 -41.65 -11.85 6.60
N SER A 455 -40.79 -12.03 5.60
CA SER A 455 -39.34 -11.85 5.72
C SER A 455 -38.98 -10.41 6.09
N GLU A 456 -39.59 -9.43 5.44
CA GLU A 456 -39.37 -8.00 5.72
C GLU A 456 -39.81 -7.65 7.14
N LYS A 457 -41.05 -7.99 7.52
CA LYS A 457 -41.62 -7.70 8.85
C LYS A 457 -40.78 -8.29 9.98
N LYS A 458 -40.42 -9.58 9.88
CA LYS A 458 -39.61 -10.26 10.90
C LYS A 458 -38.13 -9.84 10.86
N GLY A 459 -37.65 -9.33 9.73
CA GLY A 459 -36.29 -8.84 9.53
C GLY A 459 -36.02 -7.46 10.14
N GLN A 460 -37.06 -6.66 10.40
CA GLN A 460 -36.92 -5.27 10.87
C GLN A 460 -36.03 -5.12 12.10
N ALA A 461 -36.18 -5.98 13.11
CA ALA A 461 -35.37 -5.91 14.33
C ALA A 461 -33.88 -6.21 14.07
N LEU A 462 -33.60 -7.18 13.17
CA LEU A 462 -32.23 -7.51 12.76
C LEU A 462 -31.62 -6.39 11.92
N LEU A 463 -32.40 -5.78 11.02
CA LEU A 463 -31.98 -4.65 10.18
C LEU A 463 -31.69 -3.39 11.01
N ALA A 464 -32.55 -3.06 11.98
CA ALA A 464 -32.31 -1.96 12.90
C ALA A 464 -31.00 -2.17 13.67
N ARG A 465 -30.81 -3.36 14.25
CA ARG A 465 -29.56 -3.71 14.93
C ARG A 465 -28.35 -3.66 14.00
N LEU A 466 -28.49 -4.04 12.73
CA LEU A 466 -27.43 -3.95 11.73
C LEU A 466 -27.04 -2.48 11.48
N ARG A 467 -28.02 -1.59 11.32
CA ARG A 467 -27.79 -0.14 11.15
C ARG A 467 -27.06 0.47 12.33
N ASP A 468 -27.44 0.07 13.55
CA ASP A 468 -26.85 0.57 14.79
C ASP A 468 -25.45 -0.01 15.08
N THR A 469 -25.08 -1.12 14.41
CA THR A 469 -23.78 -1.74 14.61
C THR A 469 -22.73 -1.00 13.77
N PRO A 470 -21.75 -0.32 14.39
CA PRO A 470 -20.73 0.40 13.65
C PRO A 470 -19.86 -0.58 12.83
N PRO A 471 -19.25 -0.12 11.74
CA PRO A 471 -18.23 -0.89 11.05
C PRO A 471 -17.14 -1.29 12.04
N PRO A 472 -16.70 -2.55 12.04
CA PRO A 472 -15.68 -3.03 12.98
C PRO A 472 -14.40 -2.18 12.91
N GLY A 473 -13.66 -2.03 14.01
CA GLY A 473 -12.48 -1.16 14.07
C GLY A 473 -11.18 -1.75 13.53
N GLU A 474 -11.08 -3.07 13.32
CA GLU A 474 -9.78 -3.65 12.95
C GLU A 474 -9.42 -3.45 11.47
N ALA A 475 -8.12 -3.30 11.18
CA ALA A 475 -7.56 -3.33 9.83
C ALA A 475 -7.83 -4.66 9.09
N PHE A 476 -8.17 -5.71 9.85
CA PHE A 476 -8.54 -7.05 9.35
C PHE A 476 -10.05 -7.27 9.29
N ALA A 477 -10.83 -6.26 9.64
CA ALA A 477 -12.27 -6.38 9.62
C ALA A 477 -12.81 -6.29 8.19
N GLU A 478 -13.87 -7.04 7.95
CA GLU A 478 -14.50 -7.15 6.63
C GLU A 478 -14.89 -5.77 6.09
N ILE A 479 -14.48 -5.49 4.85
CA ILE A 479 -14.97 -4.35 4.09
C ILE A 479 -16.12 -4.85 3.23
N GLU A 480 -17.32 -4.38 3.54
CA GLU A 480 -18.52 -4.65 2.76
C GLU A 480 -18.33 -4.08 1.35
N ILE A 481 -18.58 -4.88 0.29
CA ILE A 481 -18.51 -4.37 -1.09
C ILE A 481 -19.73 -3.49 -1.39
N ILE A 482 -20.90 -3.96 -0.96
CA ILE A 482 -22.15 -3.20 -0.91
C ILE A 482 -22.61 -3.24 0.54
N PRO A 483 -23.06 -2.12 1.12
CA PRO A 483 -23.61 -2.09 2.47
C PRO A 483 -24.64 -3.19 2.67
N TYR A 484 -24.55 -3.94 3.76
CA TYR A 484 -25.46 -5.05 4.01
C TYR A 484 -26.92 -4.64 4.08
N GLU A 485 -27.19 -3.42 4.55
CA GLU A 485 -28.52 -2.82 4.54
C GLU A 485 -29.08 -2.73 3.11
N ASN A 486 -28.24 -2.36 2.15
CA ASN A 486 -28.61 -2.27 0.73
C ASN A 486 -28.74 -3.67 0.12
N LEU A 487 -27.84 -4.61 0.46
CA LEU A 487 -27.96 -6.00 0.01
C LEU A 487 -29.23 -6.69 0.53
N TRP A 488 -29.66 -6.39 1.76
CA TRP A 488 -30.92 -6.88 2.28
C TRP A 488 -32.12 -6.35 1.49
N ALA A 489 -32.12 -5.05 1.16
CA ALA A 489 -33.14 -4.48 0.28
C ALA A 489 -33.17 -5.15 -1.10
N GLN A 490 -31.99 -5.44 -1.69
CA GLN A 490 -31.87 -6.20 -2.93
C GLN A 490 -32.45 -7.62 -2.80
N ALA A 491 -32.16 -8.32 -1.69
CA ALA A 491 -32.71 -9.65 -1.44
C ALA A 491 -34.24 -9.65 -1.36
N LEU A 492 -34.84 -8.68 -0.66
CA LEU A 492 -36.30 -8.50 -0.61
C LEU A 492 -36.89 -8.17 -1.99
N GLY A 493 -36.20 -7.37 -2.80
CA GLY A 493 -36.59 -7.10 -4.19
C GLY A 493 -36.69 -8.38 -5.01
N LEU A 494 -35.67 -9.24 -4.95
CA LEU A 494 -35.67 -10.53 -5.63
C LEU A 494 -36.81 -11.44 -5.18
N LEU A 495 -37.13 -11.47 -3.87
CA LEU A 495 -38.26 -12.25 -3.37
C LEU A 495 -39.59 -11.77 -3.96
N ARG A 496 -39.80 -10.46 -4.05
CA ARG A 496 -41.02 -9.88 -4.64
C ARG A 496 -41.14 -10.21 -6.13
N GLU A 497 -40.04 -10.16 -6.87
CA GLU A 497 -39.99 -10.56 -8.29
C GLU A 497 -40.37 -12.04 -8.47
N LEU A 498 -39.81 -12.94 -7.65
CA LEU A 498 -40.12 -14.37 -7.70
C LEU A 498 -41.58 -14.66 -7.33
N HIS A 499 -42.12 -13.98 -6.33
CA HIS A 499 -43.50 -14.14 -5.90
C HIS A 499 -44.47 -13.66 -7.00
N ALA A 500 -44.15 -12.55 -7.67
CA ALA A 500 -44.92 -12.05 -8.82
C ALA A 500 -44.88 -13.03 -10.01
N GLN A 501 -43.74 -13.70 -10.25
CA GLN A 501 -43.61 -14.72 -11.30
C GLN A 501 -44.35 -16.03 -10.98
N GLN A 502 -44.66 -16.31 -9.71
CA GLN A 502 -45.43 -17.49 -9.29
C GLN A 502 -46.94 -17.23 -9.22
N SER A 503 -47.34 -15.95 -9.15
CA SER A 503 -48.74 -15.51 -9.08
C SER A 503 -49.34 -15.20 -10.45
N ASN A 504 -48.50 -15.11 -11.50
CA ASN A 504 -48.87 -15.07 -12.91
C ASN A 504 -48.65 -16.45 -13.53
#